data_AF-A0ABD5ZM49-F1
#
_entry.id   AF-A0ABD5ZM49-F1
#
_cell.length_a   1.000
_cell.length_b   1.000
_cell.length_c   1.000
_cell.angle_alpha   90.00
_cell.angle_beta   90.00
_cell.angle_gamma   90.00
#
_symmetry.space_group_name_H-M   'P 1'
#
loop_
_entity.id
_entity.type
_entity.pdbx_description
1 polymer ?
#
loop_
_entity_poly.entity_id
_entity_poly.type
_entity_poly.pdbx_seq_one_letter_code
_entity_poly.pdbx_strand_id
1 'polypeptide(L)' 'MPRCASCGDSVPADGEWIELRHHHRYMCFESAFCGSDCATAYLADGLES' A
#
# COMPACT_ATOMS: atom_id res chain seq x y z
N MET A 1 -0.14 -6.76 -12.73
CA MET A 1 -0.98 -6.59 -11.54
C MET A 1 -0.08 -6.20 -10.38
N PRO A 2 -0.34 -5.09 -9.67
CA PRO A 2 0.43 -4.71 -8.50
C PRO A 2 0.26 -5.77 -7.39
N ARG A 3 1.27 -5.92 -6.55
CA ARG A 3 1.21 -6.77 -5.35
C ARG A 3 0.86 -5.92 -4.14
N CYS A 4 0.13 -6.50 -3.19
CA CYS A 4 -0.18 -5.85 -1.93
C CYS A 4 1.13 -5.64 -1.16
N ALA A 5 1.41 -4.40 -0.77
CA ALA A 5 2.62 -4.07 -0.04
C ALA A 5 2.65 -4.64 1.40
N SER A 6 1.50 -5.08 1.93
CA SER A 6 1.39 -5.69 3.26
C SER A 6 1.50 -7.22 3.23
N CYS A 7 0.62 -7.91 2.49
CA CYS A 7 0.58 -9.39 2.49
C CYS A 7 1.29 -10.06 1.28
N GLY A 8 1.68 -9.30 0.25
CA GLY A 8 2.34 -9.83 -0.95
C GLY A 8 1.42 -10.48 -1.99
N ASP A 9 0.12 -10.55 -1.71
CA ASP A 9 -0.89 -11.08 -2.62
C ASP A 9 -1.11 -10.19 -3.85
N SER A 10 -1.70 -10.78 -4.90
CA SER A 10 -2.09 -10.04 -6.10
C SER A 10 -3.24 -9.09 -5.80
N VAL A 11 -3.06 -7.80 -6.12
CA VAL A 11 -4.17 -6.83 -6.08
C VAL A 11 -5.01 -7.02 -7.35
N PRO A 12 -6.33 -7.27 -7.23
CA PRO A 12 -7.20 -7.41 -8.39
C PRO A 12 -7.18 -6.11 -9.22
N ALA A 13 -7.04 -6.22 -10.53
CA ALA A 13 -7.14 -5.05 -11.41
C ALA A 13 -8.58 -4.54 -11.53
N ASP A 14 -9.56 -5.42 -11.29
CA ASP A 14 -10.97 -5.23 -11.61
C ASP A 14 -11.83 -5.06 -10.35
N GLY A 15 -11.19 -4.76 -9.21
CA GLY A 15 -11.84 -4.63 -7.90
C GLY A 15 -11.46 -3.34 -7.18
N GLU A 16 -12.08 -3.10 -6.02
CA GLU A 16 -11.67 -1.99 -5.15
C GLU A 16 -10.32 -2.33 -4.50
N TRP A 17 -9.38 -1.40 -4.64
CA TRP A 17 -8.06 -1.47 -4.00
C TRP A 17 -7.65 -0.08 -3.53
N ILE A 18 -6.67 -0.04 -2.63
CA ILE A 18 -6.20 1.21 -2.03
C ILE A 18 -4.79 1.50 -2.52
N GLU A 19 -4.58 2.74 -2.98
CA GLU A 19 -3.28 3.26 -3.34
C GLU A 19 -2.81 4.28 -2.28
N LEU A 20 -1.59 4.10 -1.76
CA LEU A 20 -0.92 5.09 -0.94
C LEU A 20 0.27 5.67 -1.71
N ARG A 21 0.24 6.99 -1.91
CA ARG A 21 1.35 7.74 -2.48
C ARG A 21 2.11 8.44 -1.36
N HIS A 22 3.34 8.00 -1.13
CA HIS A 22 4.25 8.59 -0.17
C HIS A 22 5.05 9.69 -0.86
N HIS A 23 4.95 10.91 -0.33
CA HIS A 23 5.71 12.06 -0.82
C HIS A 23 6.76 12.46 0.20
N HIS A 24 7.99 12.01 -0.03
CA HIS A 24 9.17 12.47 0.70
C HIS A 24 9.86 13.58 -0.10
N ARG A 25 10.58 14.48 0.57
CA ARG A 25 11.22 15.67 -0.06
C ARG A 25 12.10 15.33 -1.27
N TYR A 26 12.66 14.13 -1.30
CA TYR A 26 13.57 13.64 -2.33
C TYR A 26 13.07 12.38 -3.05
N MET A 27 11.91 11.84 -2.68
CA MET A 27 11.44 10.57 -3.22
C MET A 27 9.92 10.47 -3.16
N CYS A 28 9.33 10.00 -4.25
CA CYS A 28 7.94 9.57 -4.28
C CYS A 28 7.88 8.07 -4.48
N PHE A 29 7.09 7.36 -3.68
CA PHE A 29 6.83 5.94 -3.91
C PHE A 29 5.34 5.63 -3.71
N GLU A 30 4.86 4.69 -4.51
CA GLU A 30 3.45 4.28 -4.55
C GLU A 30 3.34 2.85 -4.03
N SER A 31 2.37 2.61 -3.16
CA SER A 31 2.07 1.30 -2.57
C SER A 31 0.61 0.95 -2.84
N ALA A 32 0.35 -0.31 -3.20
CA ALA A 32 -0.99 -0.81 -3.47
C ALA A 32 -1.41 -1.82 -2.38
N PHE A 33 -2.69 -1.84 -2.03
CA PHE A 33 -3.25 -2.73 -1.01
C PHE A 33 -4.56 -3.34 -1.49
N CYS A 34 -4.74 -4.64 -1.20
CA CYS A 34 -5.96 -5.36 -1.53
C CYS A 34 -7.18 -4.99 -0.65
N GLY A 35 -6.98 -4.14 0.38
CA GLY A 35 -8.05 -3.68 1.26
C GLY A 35 -7.55 -2.77 2.39
N SER A 36 -8.50 -2.23 3.16
CA SER A 36 -8.26 -1.30 4.27
C SER A 36 -7.42 -1.88 5.38
N ASP A 37 -7.58 -3.18 5.68
CA ASP A 37 -6.86 -3.84 6.77
C ASP A 37 -5.36 -3.89 6.48
N CYS A 38 -4.99 -4.25 5.25
CA CYS A 38 -3.61 -4.26 4.77
C CYS A 38 -3.00 -2.85 4.72
N ALA A 39 -3.76 -1.85 4.27
CA ALA A 39 -3.29 -0.46 4.25
C ALA A 39 -3.06 0.08 5.68
N THR A 40 -3.97 -0.23 6.60
CA THR A 40 -3.88 0.22 8.00
C THR A 40 -2.72 -0.45 8.73
N ALA A 41 -2.52 -1.76 8.54
CA ALA A 41 -1.38 -2.48 9.11
C ALA A 41 -0.04 -1.89 8.61
N TYR A 42 0.07 -1.64 7.31
CA TYR A 42 1.28 -1.04 6.73
C TYR A 42 1.56 0.37 7.28
N LEU A 43 0.52 1.20 7.44
CA LEU A 43 0.68 2.53 8.01
C LEU A 43 1.02 2.47 9.51
N ALA A 44 0.47 1.52 10.26
CA ALA A 44 0.78 1.32 11.67
C ALA A 44 2.24 0.93 11.88
N ASP A 45 2.78 0.04 11.05
CA ASP A 45 4.19 -0.39 11.12
C ASP A 45 5.15 0.70 10.60
N GLY A 46 4.74 1.49 9.61
CA GLY A 46 5.59 2.45 8.91
C GLY A 46 5.70 3.85 9.52
N LEU A 47 4.88 4.19 10.52
CA LEU A 47 4.88 5.51 11.17
C LEU A 47 5.86 5.64 12.36
N GLU A 48 6.53 4.56 12.76
CA GLU A 48 7.44 4.54 13.91
C GLU A 48 8.94 4.70 13.57
N SER A 49 9.32 4.92 12.30
CA SER A 49 10.72 4.99 11.86
C SER A 49 11.24 6.40 11.58
#